data_AF-A0A1V8V7A0-F1
#
_entry.id   AF-A0A1V8V7A0-F1
#
_cell.length_a   1.000
_cell.length_b   1.000
_cell.length_c   1.000
_cell.angle_alpha   90.00
_cell.angle_beta   90.00
_cell.angle_gamma   90.00
#
_symmetry.space_group_name_H-M   'P 1'
#
loop_
_entity.id
_entity.type
_entity.pdbx_description
1 polymer ?
#
loop_
_entity_poly.entity_id
_entity_poly.type
_entity_poly.pdbx_seq_one_letter_code
_entity_poly.pdbx_strand_id
1 'polypeptide(L)'
;MESESPSRLHSCAVCGKDASSRCAGCVDGVDVYENINITWYCSKTCQNTHWFTHKTDCKNSSHRKHLFRAGDALQQCFYLFAHKYWSRQNFSFTRDDADKLHVRVEEDTMAPDLKLYTFPGDDLPEPERQALLAHHMGPVAAVAFHVLTKHLLKGCCTDVSEVMIDAKPIQIISWIDCGEDRNNNEENIDSVPKITLKDGNTYALKLTSAQYGLKCVTPWDEFASQLIRNVKSVDKLSAAFRRVHASMMQRAHHARLAGKEVLDEESMYDCRMAAYAYAVESTAMSGNAIGAADFALQEREFLPAKAAFLVRFAAATDSTVAELRAGGGFAGVAVHLAALMMARPT
;
A
#
# COMPACT_ATOMS: atom_id res chain seq x y z
N MET A 1 -19.41 -31.62 21.46
CA MET A 1 -18.74 -31.19 22.71
C MET A 1 -17.28 -31.57 22.58
N GLU A 2 -16.50 -30.72 21.93
CA GLU A 2 -15.03 -30.88 21.92
C GLU A 2 -14.52 -30.51 23.31
N SER A 3 -13.82 -31.43 23.96
CA SER A 3 -13.23 -31.20 25.27
C SER A 3 -12.14 -30.14 25.11
N GLU A 4 -12.35 -28.96 25.69
CA GLU A 4 -11.30 -27.94 25.81
C GLU A 4 -10.07 -28.58 26.47
N SER A 5 -8.98 -28.67 25.72
CA SER A 5 -7.68 -29.04 26.27
C SER A 5 -7.32 -28.02 27.36
N PRO A 6 -6.77 -28.46 28.52
CA PRO A 6 -6.46 -27.55 29.62
C PRO A 6 -5.58 -26.42 29.10
N SER A 7 -6.12 -25.20 29.18
CA SER A 7 -5.48 -23.99 28.67
C SER A 7 -4.13 -23.86 29.37
N ARG A 8 -3.03 -23.89 28.61
CA ARG A 8 -1.70 -23.66 29.17
C ARG A 8 -1.70 -22.32 29.89
N LEU A 9 -1.55 -22.35 31.21
CA LEU A 9 -1.45 -21.15 32.02
C LEU A 9 -0.17 -20.41 31.62
N HIS A 10 -0.28 -19.10 31.39
CA HIS A 10 0.86 -18.25 31.06
C HIS A 10 1.63 -17.89 32.33
N SER A 11 2.92 -17.58 32.23
CA SER A 11 3.73 -17.18 33.39
C SER A 11 3.72 -15.67 33.61
N CYS A 12 3.58 -15.25 34.86
CA CYS A 12 3.65 -13.85 35.27
C CYS A 12 5.05 -13.27 35.02
N ALA A 13 5.13 -12.14 34.32
CA ALA A 13 6.38 -11.47 33.96
C ALA A 13 7.22 -10.98 35.15
N VAL A 14 6.68 -10.98 36.38
CA VAL A 14 7.40 -10.54 37.59
C VAL A 14 7.81 -11.69 38.49
N CYS A 15 6.87 -12.61 38.77
CA CYS A 15 7.08 -13.64 39.80
C CYS A 15 7.04 -15.07 39.27
N GLY A 16 6.85 -15.27 37.96
CA GLY A 16 6.83 -16.58 37.31
C GLY A 16 5.59 -17.44 37.56
N LYS A 17 4.75 -17.10 38.55
CA LYS A 17 3.48 -17.81 38.86
C LYS A 17 2.50 -17.76 37.70
N ASP A 18 1.55 -18.69 37.70
CA ASP A 18 0.44 -18.71 36.75
C ASP A 18 -0.29 -17.35 36.67
N ALA A 19 -0.52 -16.92 35.45
CA ALA A 19 -1.08 -15.63 35.10
C ALA A 19 -2.27 -15.81 34.16
N SER A 20 -3.37 -15.14 34.52
CA SER A 20 -4.60 -15.09 33.73
C SER A 20 -4.89 -13.68 33.19
N SER A 21 -4.20 -12.66 33.70
CA SER A 21 -4.42 -11.26 33.31
C SER A 21 -3.37 -10.80 32.32
N ARG A 22 -3.80 -10.00 31.33
CA ARG A 22 -2.96 -9.46 30.26
C ARG A 22 -2.78 -7.96 30.44
N CYS A 23 -1.68 -7.39 29.94
CA CYS A 23 -1.56 -5.95 29.82
C CYS A 23 -2.56 -5.41 28.77
N ALA A 24 -3.53 -4.59 29.19
CA ALA A 24 -4.50 -3.99 28.27
C ALA A 24 -3.85 -3.09 27.19
N GLY A 25 -2.65 -2.55 27.47
CA GLY A 25 -1.93 -1.70 26.51
C GLY A 25 -1.30 -2.45 25.34
N CYS A 26 -0.88 -3.70 25.54
CA CYS A 26 -0.24 -4.54 24.51
C CYS A 26 -0.96 -5.88 24.28
N VAL A 27 -2.25 -5.97 24.60
CA VAL A 27 -3.05 -7.20 24.43
C VAL A 27 -3.09 -7.71 22.98
N ASP A 28 -2.94 -6.79 22.02
CA ASP A 28 -2.78 -7.08 20.58
C ASP A 28 -1.45 -6.54 20.04
N GLY A 29 -0.53 -6.23 20.94
CA GLY A 29 0.78 -5.70 20.58
C GLY A 29 1.60 -6.77 19.85
N VAL A 30 2.44 -6.35 18.92
CA VAL A 30 3.28 -7.26 18.14
C VAL A 30 4.77 -6.98 18.30
N ASP A 31 5.58 -7.99 18.06
CA ASP A 31 7.03 -7.87 17.95
C ASP A 31 7.46 -7.27 16.60
N VAL A 32 8.75 -7.36 16.28
CA VAL A 32 9.30 -6.82 15.03
C VAL A 32 8.75 -7.53 13.80
N TYR A 33 8.36 -8.79 13.92
CA TYR A 33 7.95 -9.68 12.83
C TYR A 33 6.43 -9.91 12.80
N GLU A 34 5.65 -9.02 13.43
CA GLU A 34 4.17 -9.12 13.53
C GLU A 34 3.66 -10.25 14.44
N ASN A 35 4.52 -10.93 15.21
CA ASN A 35 4.03 -11.95 16.12
C ASN A 35 3.42 -11.30 17.36
N ILE A 36 2.25 -11.80 17.77
CA ILE A 36 1.57 -11.36 18.99
C ILE A 36 2.51 -11.53 20.19
N ASN A 37 2.78 -10.43 20.89
CA ASN A 37 3.66 -10.40 22.06
C ASN A 37 2.94 -9.79 23.26
N ILE A 38 2.26 -10.66 24.02
CA ILE A 38 1.43 -10.29 25.17
C ILE A 38 2.22 -10.48 26.46
N THR A 39 2.22 -9.45 27.31
CA THR A 39 2.75 -9.56 28.68
C THR A 39 1.65 -9.97 29.66
N TRP A 40 1.92 -11.03 30.42
CA TRP A 40 0.99 -11.63 31.37
C TRP A 40 1.37 -11.33 32.83
N TYR A 41 0.35 -11.21 33.68
CA TYR A 41 0.50 -10.93 35.10
C TYR A 41 -0.49 -11.77 35.93
N CYS A 42 -0.04 -12.22 37.10
CA CYS A 42 -0.91 -12.92 38.06
C CYS A 42 -1.77 -11.95 38.89
N SER A 43 -1.39 -10.68 38.95
CA SER A 43 -2.09 -9.66 39.75
C SER A 43 -1.80 -8.24 39.24
N LYS A 44 -2.68 -7.30 39.61
CA LYS A 44 -2.47 -5.88 39.36
C LYS A 44 -1.20 -5.34 40.03
N THR A 45 -0.86 -5.87 41.21
CA THR A 45 0.37 -5.54 41.92
C THR A 45 1.61 -5.87 41.09
N CYS A 46 1.68 -7.09 40.52
CA CYS A 46 2.78 -7.46 39.63
C CYS A 46 2.84 -6.56 38.39
N GLN A 47 1.69 -6.23 37.79
CA GLN A 47 1.67 -5.28 36.66
C GLN A 47 2.24 -3.90 37.04
N ASN A 48 1.82 -3.35 38.18
CA ASN A 48 2.29 -2.04 38.65
C ASN A 48 3.79 -2.07 38.99
N THR A 49 4.29 -3.15 39.60
CA THR A 49 5.72 -3.35 39.86
C THR A 49 6.52 -3.41 38.56
N HIS A 50 6.03 -4.13 37.54
CA HIS A 50 6.70 -4.23 36.24
C HIS A 50 6.59 -2.96 35.40
N TRP A 51 5.68 -2.04 35.74
CA TRP A 51 5.28 -0.95 34.84
C TRP A 51 6.45 -0.05 34.44
N PHE A 52 7.39 0.24 35.35
CA PHE A 52 8.51 1.12 35.04
C PHE A 52 9.39 0.60 33.90
N THR A 53 9.66 -0.71 33.87
CA THR A 53 10.46 -1.34 32.79
C THR A 53 9.61 -1.70 31.59
N HIS A 54 8.36 -2.15 31.79
CA HIS A 54 7.46 -2.57 30.72
C HIS A 54 6.92 -1.42 29.86
N LYS A 55 6.78 -0.21 30.41
CA LYS A 55 6.08 0.90 29.75
C LYS A 55 6.63 1.24 28.37
N THR A 56 7.96 1.17 28.20
CA THR A 56 8.61 1.44 26.91
C THR A 56 8.27 0.35 25.90
N ASP A 57 8.44 -0.92 26.28
CA ASP A 57 8.15 -2.06 25.40
C ASP A 57 6.67 -2.14 25.03
N CYS A 58 5.79 -1.83 25.97
CA CYS A 58 4.34 -1.74 25.76
C CYS A 58 4.00 -0.73 24.67
N LYS A 59 4.60 0.48 24.74
CA LYS A 59 4.41 1.52 23.72
C LYS A 59 4.98 1.11 22.37
N ASN A 60 6.18 0.53 22.34
CA ASN A 60 6.83 0.10 21.11
C ASN A 60 6.01 -0.98 20.39
N SER A 61 5.50 -1.95 21.15
CA SER A 61 4.60 -2.99 20.67
C SER A 61 3.29 -2.42 20.10
N SER A 62 2.74 -1.38 20.74
CA SER A 62 1.56 -0.66 20.24
C SER A 62 1.83 0.14 18.97
N HIS A 63 3.00 0.79 18.83
CA HIS A 63 3.37 1.48 17.59
C HIS A 63 3.55 0.51 16.42
N ARG A 64 4.14 -0.67 16.66
CA ARG A 64 4.23 -1.73 15.64
C ARG A 64 2.86 -2.25 15.26
N LYS A 65 1.98 -2.52 16.23
CA LYS A 65 0.57 -2.88 15.98
C LYS A 65 -0.11 -1.87 15.06
N HIS A 66 0.06 -0.58 15.34
CA HIS A 66 -0.47 0.49 14.49
C HIS A 66 0.09 0.38 13.07
N LEU A 67 1.43 0.28 12.90
CA LEU A 67 2.03 0.14 11.57
C LEU A 67 1.47 -1.04 10.77
N PHE A 68 1.42 -2.24 11.35
CA PHE A 68 0.92 -3.43 10.64
C PHE A 68 -0.55 -3.28 10.25
N ARG A 69 -1.39 -2.79 11.17
CA ARG A 69 -2.81 -2.51 10.88
C ARG A 69 -2.99 -1.43 9.81
N ALA A 70 -2.17 -0.39 9.82
CA ALA A 70 -2.19 0.66 8.81
C ALA A 70 -1.75 0.11 7.44
N GLY A 71 -0.72 -0.73 7.39
CA GLY A 71 -0.25 -1.36 6.16
C GLY A 71 -1.27 -2.31 5.55
N ASP A 72 -1.95 -3.11 6.37
CA ASP A 72 -3.05 -3.98 5.96
C ASP A 72 -4.25 -3.18 5.44
N ALA A 73 -4.68 -2.11 6.14
CA ALA A 73 -5.73 -1.22 5.65
C ALA A 73 -5.36 -0.53 4.32
N LEU A 74 -4.12 -0.04 4.19
CA LEU A 74 -3.61 0.58 2.96
C LEU A 74 -3.59 -0.39 1.80
N GLN A 75 -3.12 -1.62 2.01
CA GLN A 75 -3.03 -2.62 0.95
C GLN A 75 -4.41 -3.04 0.46
N GLN A 76 -5.40 -3.18 1.36
CA GLN A 76 -6.78 -3.46 0.94
C GLN A 76 -7.41 -2.29 0.18
N CYS A 77 -7.14 -1.05 0.57
CA CYS A 77 -7.53 0.12 -0.22
C CYS A 77 -6.86 0.11 -1.60
N PHE A 78 -5.58 -0.26 -1.66
CA PHE A 78 -4.85 -0.40 -2.92
C PHE A 78 -5.45 -1.46 -3.84
N TYR A 79 -5.82 -2.63 -3.34
CA TYR A 79 -6.45 -3.66 -4.17
C TYR A 79 -7.83 -3.26 -4.66
N LEU A 80 -8.66 -2.63 -3.82
CA LEU A 80 -9.95 -2.05 -4.23
C LEU A 80 -9.74 -1.02 -5.35
N PHE A 81 -8.76 -0.14 -5.18
CA PHE A 81 -8.39 0.85 -6.19
C PHE A 81 -7.91 0.18 -7.49
N ALA A 82 -6.92 -0.71 -7.43
CA ALA A 82 -6.32 -1.34 -8.61
C ALA A 82 -7.34 -2.17 -9.40
N HIS A 83 -8.29 -2.81 -8.70
CA HIS A 83 -9.38 -3.55 -9.32
C HIS A 83 -10.31 -2.63 -10.14
N LYS A 84 -10.70 -1.49 -9.55
CA LYS A 84 -11.62 -0.53 -10.20
C LYS A 84 -10.96 0.29 -11.31
N TYR A 85 -9.66 0.57 -11.17
CA TYR A 85 -8.86 1.30 -12.14
C TYR A 85 -8.10 0.37 -13.11
N TRP A 86 -8.54 -0.88 -13.24
CA TRP A 86 -7.94 -1.81 -14.19
C TRP A 86 -8.06 -1.28 -15.62
N SER A 87 -6.91 -1.12 -16.28
CA SER A 87 -6.82 -0.48 -17.59
C SER A 87 -6.14 -1.37 -18.65
N ARG A 88 -6.01 -2.68 -18.38
CA ARG A 88 -5.37 -3.63 -19.30
C ARG A 88 -6.43 -4.50 -19.95
N GLN A 89 -6.24 -4.83 -21.22
CA GLN A 89 -7.10 -5.74 -22.00
C GLN A 89 -6.23 -6.77 -22.73
N ASN A 90 -6.87 -7.67 -23.47
CA ASN A 90 -6.20 -8.63 -24.37
C ASN A 90 -5.10 -9.45 -23.68
N PHE A 91 -5.39 -9.98 -22.50
CA PHE A 91 -4.53 -10.95 -21.82
C PHE A 91 -5.18 -12.33 -21.76
N SER A 92 -4.34 -13.35 -21.72
CA SER A 92 -4.72 -14.73 -21.47
C SER A 92 -3.90 -15.31 -20.31
N PHE A 93 -4.52 -16.24 -19.59
CA PHE A 93 -3.89 -16.95 -18.47
C PHE A 93 -3.53 -18.36 -18.91
N THR A 94 -2.27 -18.74 -18.70
CA THR A 94 -1.79 -20.10 -18.89
C THR A 94 -0.99 -20.55 -17.68
N ARG A 95 -0.86 -21.85 -17.45
CA ARG A 95 0.01 -22.40 -16.42
C ARG A 95 1.10 -23.24 -17.05
N ASP A 96 2.28 -23.26 -16.43
CA ASP A 96 3.36 -24.19 -16.80
C ASP A 96 3.27 -25.50 -16.02
N ASP A 97 4.22 -26.41 -16.28
CA ASP A 97 4.30 -27.73 -15.65
C ASP A 97 4.53 -27.65 -14.11
N ALA A 98 4.99 -26.51 -13.61
CA ALA A 98 5.20 -26.25 -12.18
C ALA A 98 4.00 -25.52 -11.53
N ASP A 99 2.86 -25.45 -12.23
CA ASP A 99 1.64 -24.76 -11.82
C ASP A 99 1.82 -23.23 -11.67
N LYS A 100 2.90 -22.64 -12.22
CA LYS A 100 3.10 -21.19 -12.16
C LYS A 100 2.18 -20.49 -13.15
N LEU A 101 1.52 -19.42 -12.72
CA LEU A 101 0.68 -18.60 -13.58
C LEU A 101 1.52 -17.73 -14.53
N HIS A 102 1.23 -17.82 -15.82
CA HIS A 102 1.73 -16.96 -16.88
C HIS A 102 0.59 -16.09 -17.40
N VAL A 103 0.84 -14.79 -17.44
CA VAL A 103 -0.07 -13.79 -18.00
C VAL A 103 0.54 -13.34 -19.32
N ARG A 104 -0.11 -13.69 -20.43
CA ARG A 104 0.30 -13.27 -21.77
C ARG A 104 -0.53 -12.07 -22.19
N VAL A 105 0.13 -11.03 -22.70
CA VAL A 105 -0.53 -9.90 -23.36
C VAL A 105 -0.41 -10.10 -24.87
N GLU A 106 -1.54 -10.24 -25.56
CA GLU A 106 -1.58 -10.69 -26.97
C GLU A 106 -1.37 -9.55 -27.97
N GLU A 107 -1.68 -8.32 -27.58
CA GLU A 107 -1.40 -7.10 -28.34
C GLU A 107 -0.89 -6.05 -27.37
N ASP A 108 0.13 -5.28 -27.78
CA ASP A 108 0.62 -4.11 -27.04
C ASP A 108 -0.48 -3.06 -27.00
N THR A 109 -1.40 -3.29 -26.07
CA THR A 109 -2.54 -2.45 -25.76
C THR A 109 -2.25 -1.66 -24.51
N MET A 110 -1.04 -1.11 -24.41
CA MET A 110 -0.90 0.29 -23.99
C MET A 110 -1.65 1.20 -24.99
N ALA A 111 -2.89 0.84 -25.33
CA ALA A 111 -3.74 1.63 -26.18
C ALA A 111 -3.90 2.96 -25.43
N PRO A 112 -3.75 4.09 -26.11
CA PRO A 112 -4.01 5.40 -25.54
C PRO A 112 -5.46 5.56 -25.06
N ASP A 113 -6.31 4.54 -25.25
CA ASP A 113 -7.63 4.40 -24.67
C ASP A 113 -7.55 4.21 -23.14
N LEU A 114 -7.47 5.34 -22.45
CA LEU A 114 -8.23 5.85 -21.29
C LEU A 114 -9.37 5.05 -20.64
N LYS A 115 -9.74 3.88 -21.17
CA LYS A 115 -10.86 3.08 -20.75
C LYS A 115 -10.46 2.23 -19.54
N LEU A 116 -11.43 2.07 -18.65
CA LEU A 116 -11.34 1.19 -17.50
C LEU A 116 -12.13 -0.07 -17.83
N TYR A 117 -11.46 -1.22 -17.75
CA TYR A 117 -12.01 -2.53 -18.07
C TYR A 117 -12.43 -3.27 -16.80
N THR A 118 -13.23 -4.32 -16.97
CA THR A 118 -13.47 -5.27 -15.88
C THR A 118 -12.18 -6.02 -15.57
N PHE A 119 -11.87 -6.16 -14.29
CA PHE A 119 -10.72 -6.95 -13.86
C PHE A 119 -10.96 -8.44 -14.16
N PRO A 120 -10.03 -9.13 -14.84
CA PRO A 120 -10.21 -10.51 -15.27
C PRO A 120 -9.87 -11.58 -14.25
N GLY A 121 -9.18 -11.20 -13.17
CA GLY A 121 -8.54 -12.14 -12.26
C GLY A 121 -9.40 -12.52 -11.06
N ASP A 122 -10.71 -12.24 -11.09
CA ASP A 122 -11.60 -12.49 -9.95
C ASP A 122 -11.62 -13.97 -9.56
N ASP A 123 -11.51 -14.87 -10.54
CA ASP A 123 -11.49 -16.33 -10.35
C ASP A 123 -10.11 -16.89 -9.98
N LEU A 124 -9.06 -16.06 -9.94
CA LEU A 124 -7.72 -16.51 -9.56
C LEU A 124 -7.63 -16.74 -8.03
N PRO A 125 -6.77 -17.68 -7.58
CA PRO A 125 -6.39 -17.77 -6.17
C PRO A 125 -5.91 -16.43 -5.61
N GLU A 126 -6.21 -16.15 -4.34
CA GLU A 126 -5.92 -14.85 -3.71
C GLU A 126 -4.47 -14.37 -3.92
N PRO A 127 -3.41 -15.17 -3.72
CA PRO A 127 -2.04 -14.69 -3.91
C PRO A 127 -1.78 -14.23 -5.36
N GLU A 128 -2.25 -14.99 -6.34
CA GLU A 128 -2.08 -14.70 -7.76
C GLU A 128 -2.92 -13.48 -8.18
N ARG A 129 -4.16 -13.38 -7.69
CA ARG A 129 -5.02 -12.22 -7.90
C ARG A 129 -4.37 -10.93 -7.38
N GLN A 130 -3.82 -10.98 -6.17
CA GLN A 130 -3.14 -9.83 -5.56
C GLN A 130 -1.87 -9.46 -6.31
N ALA A 131 -1.08 -10.45 -6.77
CA ALA A 131 0.08 -10.19 -7.61
C ALA A 131 -0.30 -9.58 -8.95
N LEU A 132 -1.37 -10.05 -9.58
CA LEU A 132 -1.88 -9.49 -10.82
C LEU A 132 -2.30 -8.02 -10.65
N LEU A 133 -2.98 -7.68 -9.56
CA LEU A 133 -3.33 -6.29 -9.21
C LEU A 133 -2.11 -5.43 -8.86
N ALA A 134 -1.05 -6.02 -8.30
CA ALA A 134 0.17 -5.32 -7.88
C ALA A 134 1.19 -5.11 -9.01
N HIS A 135 1.15 -5.95 -10.04
CA HIS A 135 2.16 -6.00 -11.09
C HIS A 135 2.26 -4.67 -11.86
N HIS A 136 3.46 -4.08 -11.89
CA HIS A 136 3.75 -2.77 -12.47
C HIS A 136 2.92 -1.59 -11.92
N MET A 137 2.29 -1.75 -10.75
CA MET A 137 1.54 -0.68 -10.07
C MET A 137 2.37 0.08 -9.03
N GLY A 138 3.68 -0.20 -8.92
CA GLY A 138 4.59 0.43 -7.96
C GLY A 138 4.57 1.97 -8.03
N PRO A 139 4.79 2.58 -9.21
CA PRO A 139 4.69 4.02 -9.38
C PRO A 139 3.30 4.57 -8.99
N VAL A 140 2.22 3.89 -9.40
CA VAL A 140 0.84 4.28 -9.08
C VAL A 140 0.62 4.26 -7.56
N ALA A 141 1.05 3.22 -6.87
CA ALA A 141 0.95 3.12 -5.42
C ALA A 141 1.70 4.26 -4.72
N ALA A 142 2.94 4.54 -5.14
CA ALA A 142 3.75 5.61 -4.56
C ALA A 142 3.13 7.01 -4.74
N VAL A 143 2.57 7.28 -5.93
CA VAL A 143 1.95 8.58 -6.23
C VAL A 143 0.56 8.71 -5.64
N ALA A 144 -0.30 7.70 -5.80
CA ALA A 144 -1.71 7.82 -5.43
C ALA A 144 -1.93 7.73 -3.92
N PHE A 145 -1.15 6.90 -3.21
CA PHE A 145 -1.41 6.61 -1.79
C PHE A 145 -0.61 7.47 -0.81
N HIS A 146 0.27 8.36 -1.27
CA HIS A 146 1.17 9.10 -0.37
C HIS A 146 0.44 9.88 0.74
N VAL A 147 -0.69 10.53 0.43
CA VAL A 147 -1.49 11.28 1.41
C VAL A 147 -2.12 10.34 2.43
N LEU A 148 -2.75 9.26 1.96
CA LEU A 148 -3.39 8.27 2.82
C LEU A 148 -2.37 7.55 3.69
N THR A 149 -1.20 7.18 3.15
CA THR A 149 -0.08 6.62 3.92
C THR A 149 0.35 7.56 5.04
N LYS A 150 0.57 8.84 4.73
CA LYS A 150 0.91 9.85 5.74
C LYS A 150 -0.18 9.98 6.82
N HIS A 151 -1.44 9.94 6.42
CA HIS A 151 -2.57 10.03 7.34
C HIS A 151 -2.63 8.82 8.28
N LEU A 152 -2.58 7.60 7.74
CA LEU A 152 -2.73 6.37 8.51
C LEU A 152 -1.52 6.07 9.41
N LEU A 153 -0.32 6.53 9.06
CA LEU A 153 0.88 6.39 9.90
C LEU A 153 1.03 7.49 10.95
N LYS A 154 0.12 8.47 11.00
CA LYS A 154 0.21 9.59 11.92
C LYS A 154 0.26 9.11 13.37
N GLY A 155 1.37 9.39 14.05
CA GLY A 155 1.54 9.11 15.48
C GLY A 155 2.33 7.85 15.82
N CYS A 156 2.55 6.91 14.89
CA CYS A 156 3.35 5.70 15.15
C CYS A 156 4.81 5.81 14.68
N CYS A 157 5.08 6.55 13.62
CA CYS A 157 6.42 6.70 13.03
C CYS A 157 7.11 8.02 13.41
N THR A 158 8.44 8.04 13.29
CA THR A 158 9.29 9.24 13.42
C THR A 158 9.73 9.79 12.07
N ASP A 159 9.90 8.93 11.07
CA ASP A 159 10.23 9.32 9.69
C ASP A 159 9.58 8.37 8.69
N VAL A 160 9.26 8.92 7.53
CA VAL A 160 8.85 8.16 6.34
C VAL A 160 9.65 8.68 5.16
N SER A 161 10.51 7.83 4.63
CA SER A 161 11.29 8.08 3.42
C SER A 161 10.78 7.23 2.27
N GLU A 162 11.07 7.64 1.05
CA GLU A 162 10.73 6.94 -0.18
C GLU A 162 12.03 6.48 -0.83
N VAL A 163 12.26 5.16 -0.86
CA VAL A 163 13.51 4.57 -1.34
C VAL A 163 13.29 4.01 -2.74
N MET A 164 14.00 4.54 -3.73
CA MET A 164 14.02 3.94 -5.06
C MET A 164 15.03 2.79 -5.07
N ILE A 165 14.59 1.62 -5.50
CA ILE A 165 15.37 0.39 -5.51
C ILE A 165 15.44 -0.18 -6.93
N ASP A 166 16.52 -0.87 -7.24
CA ASP A 166 16.55 -1.89 -8.28
C ASP A 166 16.21 -3.23 -7.62
N ALA A 167 15.07 -3.81 -7.97
CA ALA A 167 14.55 -5.02 -7.38
C ALA A 167 15.07 -6.28 -8.08
N LYS A 168 15.19 -7.38 -7.34
CA LYS A 168 15.47 -8.70 -7.91
C LYS A 168 14.27 -9.18 -8.75
N PRO A 169 14.49 -9.97 -9.80
CA PRO A 169 13.43 -10.49 -10.67
C PRO A 169 12.71 -11.69 -10.05
N ILE A 170 12.17 -11.53 -8.83
CA ILE A 170 11.49 -12.60 -8.07
C ILE A 170 9.97 -12.39 -8.07
N GLN A 171 9.31 -12.59 -9.21
CA GLN A 171 7.85 -12.45 -9.31
C GLN A 171 7.11 -13.78 -9.14
N ILE A 172 5.94 -13.75 -8.50
CA ILE A 172 5.12 -14.96 -8.33
C ILE A 172 4.37 -15.34 -9.62
N ILE A 173 4.02 -14.35 -10.45
CA ILE A 173 3.45 -14.55 -11.78
C ILE A 173 4.51 -14.25 -12.85
N SER A 174 4.42 -14.92 -14.00
CA SER A 174 5.22 -14.60 -15.17
C SER A 174 4.45 -13.64 -16.08
N TRP A 175 5.08 -12.57 -16.58
CA TRP A 175 4.44 -11.61 -17.46
C TRP A 175 5.11 -11.65 -18.83
N ILE A 176 4.37 -12.13 -19.83
CA ILE A 176 4.85 -12.31 -21.19
C ILE A 176 4.20 -11.24 -22.06
N ASP A 177 5.02 -10.30 -22.54
CA ASP A 177 4.57 -9.20 -23.37
C ASP A 177 5.11 -9.37 -24.79
N CYS A 178 4.21 -9.46 -25.77
CA CYS A 178 4.57 -9.64 -27.19
C CYS A 178 5.55 -10.81 -27.46
N GLY A 179 5.51 -11.85 -26.61
CA GLY A 179 6.40 -13.02 -26.70
C GLY A 179 7.72 -12.90 -25.93
N GLU A 180 8.01 -11.76 -25.31
CA GLU A 180 9.18 -11.54 -24.46
C GLU A 180 8.81 -11.59 -22.97
N ASP A 181 9.67 -12.24 -22.17
CA ASP A 181 9.52 -12.26 -20.70
C ASP A 181 10.08 -10.96 -20.11
N ARG A 182 9.18 -10.04 -19.74
CA ARG A 182 9.56 -8.74 -19.16
C ARG A 182 10.17 -8.86 -17.76
N ASN A 183 10.12 -10.03 -17.13
CA ASN A 183 10.77 -10.23 -15.84
C ASN A 183 12.29 -10.19 -15.91
N ASN A 184 12.86 -10.31 -17.12
CA ASN A 184 14.31 -10.36 -17.33
C ASN A 184 14.95 -9.01 -17.74
N ASN A 185 14.21 -7.90 -17.68
CA ASN A 185 14.79 -6.58 -17.94
C ASN A 185 15.91 -6.26 -16.94
N GLU A 186 16.96 -5.58 -17.41
CA GLU A 186 18.19 -5.34 -16.62
C GLU A 186 17.94 -4.52 -15.35
N GLU A 187 16.98 -3.59 -15.37
CA GLU A 187 16.59 -2.77 -14.23
C GLU A 187 15.11 -2.93 -13.88
N ASN A 188 14.82 -3.33 -12.64
CA ASN A 188 13.46 -3.40 -12.11
C ASN A 188 13.28 -2.32 -11.05
N ILE A 189 13.10 -1.07 -11.52
CA ILE A 189 13.03 0.09 -10.64
C ILE A 189 11.68 0.14 -9.93
N ASP A 190 11.70 0.26 -8.59
CA ASP A 190 10.49 0.45 -7.80
C ASP A 190 10.71 1.45 -6.67
N SER A 191 9.62 2.03 -6.15
CA SER A 191 9.62 2.98 -5.06
C SER A 191 8.99 2.36 -3.81
N VAL A 192 9.74 2.36 -2.71
CA VAL A 192 9.35 1.70 -1.47
C VAL A 192 9.40 2.69 -0.30
N PRO A 193 8.25 3.01 0.32
CA PRO A 193 8.23 3.69 1.60
C PRO A 193 9.03 2.91 2.67
N LYS A 194 10.07 3.54 3.20
CA LYS A 194 10.82 3.08 4.38
C LYS A 194 10.34 3.85 5.61
N ILE A 195 9.73 3.13 6.54
CA ILE A 195 9.14 3.67 7.76
C ILE A 195 10.14 3.50 8.90
N THR A 196 10.40 4.55 9.66
CA THR A 196 11.14 4.47 10.93
C THR A 196 10.16 4.66 12.08
N LEU A 197 10.08 3.69 12.98
CA LEU A 197 9.24 3.78 14.17
C LEU A 197 9.95 4.50 15.33
N LYS A 198 9.19 4.86 16.36
CA LYS A 198 9.70 5.53 17.57
C LYS A 198 10.69 4.68 18.39
N ASP A 199 10.71 3.37 18.17
CA ASP A 199 11.67 2.45 18.79
C ASP A 199 12.96 2.28 17.96
N GLY A 200 13.08 2.98 16.83
CA GLY A 200 14.21 2.90 15.92
C GLY A 200 14.13 1.76 14.90
N ASN A 201 13.17 0.84 15.01
CA ASN A 201 12.99 -0.22 14.02
C ASN A 201 12.52 0.37 12.69
N THR A 202 13.05 -0.18 11.61
CA THR A 202 12.71 0.24 10.25
C THR A 202 11.98 -0.84 9.47
N TYR A 203 11.02 -0.43 8.65
CA TYR A 203 10.14 -1.32 7.88
C TYR A 203 10.03 -0.84 6.44
N ALA A 204 9.90 -1.78 5.51
CA ALA A 204 9.35 -1.52 4.20
C ALA A 204 7.82 -1.56 4.30
N LEU A 205 7.14 -0.56 3.73
CA LEU A 205 5.70 -0.54 3.51
C LEU A 205 5.45 -0.48 2.00
N LYS A 206 5.18 -1.62 1.37
CA LYS A 206 5.03 -1.75 -0.09
C LYS A 206 3.67 -2.34 -0.43
N LEU A 207 2.76 -1.51 -0.92
CA LEU A 207 1.39 -1.94 -1.24
C LEU A 207 1.36 -3.01 -2.35
N THR A 208 2.35 -2.97 -3.24
CA THR A 208 2.53 -3.90 -4.36
C THR A 208 3.44 -5.08 -4.02
N SER A 209 3.70 -5.38 -2.74
CA SER A 209 4.61 -6.45 -2.32
C SER A 209 4.17 -7.85 -2.79
N ALA A 210 2.86 -8.05 -2.98
CA ALA A 210 2.29 -9.33 -3.39
C ALA A 210 2.81 -9.82 -4.75
N GLN A 211 3.23 -8.92 -5.65
CA GLN A 211 3.85 -9.32 -6.92
C GLN A 211 5.14 -10.15 -6.70
N TYR A 212 5.77 -10.01 -5.54
CA TYR A 212 6.98 -10.75 -5.13
C TYR A 212 6.70 -11.82 -4.06
N GLY A 213 5.44 -12.07 -3.70
CA GLY A 213 5.08 -13.01 -2.64
C GLY A 213 5.44 -12.51 -1.23
N LEU A 214 5.61 -11.20 -1.05
CA LEU A 214 5.98 -10.58 0.22
C LEU A 214 4.79 -9.92 0.91
N LYS A 215 4.84 -9.83 2.25
CA LYS A 215 3.89 -9.04 3.05
C LYS A 215 4.01 -7.55 2.74
N CYS A 216 2.91 -6.81 2.91
CA CYS A 216 2.87 -5.35 2.74
C CYS A 216 3.86 -4.62 3.65
N VAL A 217 3.95 -5.08 4.91
CA VAL A 217 4.86 -4.56 5.92
C VAL A 217 5.87 -5.65 6.25
N THR A 218 7.14 -5.34 6.09
CA THR A 218 8.24 -6.26 6.37
C THR A 218 9.38 -5.49 7.04
N PRO A 219 10.07 -6.06 8.04
CA PRO A 219 11.30 -5.46 8.56
C PRO A 219 12.26 -5.09 7.43
N TRP A 220 12.85 -3.91 7.48
CA TRP A 220 13.62 -3.37 6.36
C TRP A 220 14.77 -4.28 5.94
N ASP A 221 15.51 -4.84 6.90
CA ASP A 221 16.66 -5.69 6.60
C ASP A 221 16.24 -6.99 5.93
N GLU A 222 15.12 -7.56 6.38
CA GLU A 222 14.52 -8.74 5.75
C GLU A 222 14.07 -8.43 4.32
N PHE A 223 13.31 -7.36 4.13
CA PHE A 223 12.87 -6.90 2.81
C PHE A 223 14.05 -6.63 1.87
N ALA A 224 15.07 -5.92 2.36
CA ALA A 224 16.26 -5.59 1.59
C ALA A 224 17.02 -6.85 1.16
N SER A 225 17.21 -7.80 2.09
CA SER A 225 17.88 -9.06 1.80
C SER A 225 17.14 -9.90 0.75
N GLN A 226 15.81 -9.86 0.74
CA GLN A 226 14.99 -10.65 -0.17
C GLN A 226 14.90 -9.98 -1.54
N LEU A 227 14.58 -8.68 -1.61
CA LEU A 227 14.16 -8.02 -2.85
C LEU A 227 15.15 -7.00 -3.42
N ILE A 228 15.97 -6.32 -2.60
CA ILE A 228 16.78 -5.20 -3.09
C ILE A 228 18.07 -5.74 -3.72
N ARG A 229 18.32 -5.38 -4.98
CA ARG A 229 19.63 -5.52 -5.62
C ARG A 229 20.49 -4.31 -5.30
N ASN A 230 19.97 -3.10 -5.54
CA ASN A 230 20.64 -1.83 -5.27
C ASN A 230 19.66 -0.77 -4.78
N VAL A 231 20.13 0.15 -3.93
CA VAL A 231 19.41 1.39 -3.62
C VAL A 231 19.87 2.48 -4.59
N LYS A 232 18.93 3.08 -5.32
CA LYS A 232 19.20 4.12 -6.32
C LYS A 232 19.09 5.52 -5.72
N SER A 233 18.08 5.77 -4.88
CA SER A 233 17.93 7.04 -4.15
C SER A 233 17.11 6.87 -2.86
N VAL A 234 17.23 7.85 -1.98
CA VAL A 234 16.39 7.97 -0.77
C VAL A 234 15.86 9.39 -0.72
N ASP A 235 14.55 9.54 -0.88
CA ASP A 235 13.85 10.80 -0.88
C ASP A 235 12.88 10.91 0.31
N LYS A 236 12.28 12.08 0.50
CA LYS A 236 11.14 12.24 1.42
C LYS A 236 9.86 11.74 0.76
N LEU A 237 8.98 11.10 1.55
CA LEU A 237 7.64 10.68 1.12
C LEU A 237 6.98 11.74 0.23
N SER A 238 6.30 11.29 -0.82
CA SER A 238 5.70 12.10 -1.91
C SER A 238 6.70 12.64 -2.93
N ALA A 239 7.93 12.12 -2.97
CA ALA A 239 8.89 12.51 -4.01
C ALA A 239 8.41 12.11 -5.40
N ALA A 240 7.87 10.89 -5.56
CA ALA A 240 7.23 10.46 -6.80
C ALA A 240 6.11 11.43 -7.23
N PHE A 241 5.19 11.76 -6.32
CA PHE A 241 4.11 12.71 -6.62
C PHE A 241 4.64 14.08 -7.02
N ARG A 242 5.62 14.63 -6.29
CA ARG A 242 6.23 15.92 -6.63
C ARG A 242 6.90 15.91 -8.01
N ARG A 243 7.57 14.81 -8.38
CA ARG A 243 8.18 14.65 -9.71
C ARG A 243 7.13 14.64 -10.81
N VAL A 244 6.09 13.81 -10.68
CA VAL A 244 4.96 13.76 -11.63
C VAL A 244 4.29 15.11 -11.74
N HIS A 245 3.99 15.77 -10.62
CA HIS A 245 3.34 17.08 -10.63
C HIS A 245 4.23 18.15 -11.28
N ALA A 246 5.53 18.20 -10.97
CA ALA A 246 6.46 19.15 -11.59
C ALA A 246 6.60 18.93 -13.10
N SER A 247 6.72 17.67 -13.51
CA SER A 247 6.77 17.24 -14.91
C SER A 247 5.50 17.66 -15.67
N MET A 248 4.32 17.42 -15.08
CA MET A 248 3.03 17.87 -15.59
C MET A 248 2.97 19.40 -15.76
N MET A 249 3.37 20.17 -14.73
CA MET A 249 3.43 21.64 -14.79
C MET A 249 4.36 22.16 -15.87
N GLN A 250 5.54 21.55 -16.01
CA GLN A 250 6.50 21.92 -17.03
C GLN A 250 5.96 21.66 -18.45
N ARG A 251 5.36 20.49 -18.70
CA ARG A 251 4.80 20.17 -20.02
C ARG A 251 3.60 21.04 -20.38
N ALA A 252 2.69 21.29 -19.44
CA ALA A 252 1.59 22.24 -19.65
C ALA A 252 2.09 23.64 -20.00
N HIS A 253 3.14 24.11 -19.33
CA HIS A 253 3.76 25.40 -19.63
C HIS A 253 4.38 25.44 -21.03
N HIS A 254 5.11 24.40 -21.44
CA HIS A 254 5.69 24.33 -22.79
C HIS A 254 4.62 24.31 -23.88
N ALA A 255 3.56 23.53 -23.71
CA ALA A 255 2.47 23.47 -24.68
C ALA A 255 1.75 24.82 -24.83
N ARG A 256 1.56 25.56 -23.72
CA ARG A 256 1.06 26.94 -23.72
C ARG A 256 1.88 27.84 -24.62
N LEU A 257 3.20 27.86 -24.40
CA LEU A 257 4.12 28.73 -25.13
C LEU A 257 4.19 28.35 -26.62
N ALA A 258 4.03 27.06 -26.92
CA ALA A 258 4.07 26.54 -28.28
C ALA A 258 2.72 26.64 -29.02
N GLY A 259 1.63 27.01 -28.34
CA GLY A 259 0.28 26.95 -28.92
C GLY A 259 -0.15 25.54 -29.33
N LYS A 260 0.36 24.51 -28.63
CA LYS A 260 0.08 23.09 -28.90
C LYS A 260 -0.80 22.49 -27.80
N GLU A 261 -1.49 21.42 -28.12
CA GLU A 261 -2.19 20.61 -27.11
C GLU A 261 -1.20 19.74 -26.32
N VAL A 262 -1.48 19.54 -25.02
CA VAL A 262 -0.70 18.69 -24.10
C VAL A 262 -1.25 17.26 -24.19
N LEU A 263 -0.99 16.55 -25.29
CA LEU A 263 -1.56 15.20 -25.51
C LEU A 263 -0.52 14.16 -25.96
N ASP A 264 0.77 14.37 -25.65
CA ASP A 264 1.73 13.28 -25.76
C ASP A 264 1.50 12.21 -24.67
N GLU A 265 1.98 11.00 -24.93
CA GLU A 265 1.77 9.83 -24.07
C GLU A 265 2.29 10.04 -22.64
N GLU A 266 3.43 10.70 -22.47
CA GLU A 266 3.98 11.00 -21.14
C GLU A 266 3.11 11.98 -20.36
N SER A 267 2.58 13.00 -21.03
CA SER A 267 1.67 13.96 -20.43
C SER A 267 0.39 13.28 -19.97
N MET A 268 -0.12 12.36 -20.78
CA MET A 268 -1.29 11.54 -20.45
C MET A 268 -1.01 10.62 -19.25
N TYR A 269 0.18 10.04 -19.19
CA TYR A 269 0.64 9.27 -18.04
C TYR A 269 0.67 10.11 -16.76
N ASP A 270 1.29 11.30 -16.79
CA ASP A 270 1.40 12.16 -15.60
C ASP A 270 0.03 12.71 -15.16
N CYS A 271 -0.85 13.07 -16.09
CA CYS A 271 -2.21 13.49 -15.77
C CYS A 271 -3.01 12.36 -15.10
N ARG A 272 -2.87 11.12 -15.60
CA ARG A 272 -3.49 9.94 -15.01
C ARG A 272 -2.97 9.67 -13.59
N MET A 273 -1.66 9.79 -13.38
CA MET A 273 -1.04 9.63 -12.07
C MET A 273 -1.51 10.70 -11.07
N ALA A 274 -1.65 11.95 -11.52
CA ALA A 274 -2.23 13.02 -10.71
C ALA A 274 -3.72 12.75 -10.40
N ALA A 275 -4.50 12.31 -11.38
CA ALA A 275 -5.91 11.95 -11.19
C ALA A 275 -6.07 10.84 -10.13
N TYR A 276 -5.21 9.83 -10.14
CA TYR A 276 -5.18 8.80 -9.10
C TYR A 276 -4.91 9.36 -7.71
N ALA A 277 -3.92 10.25 -7.57
CA ALA A 277 -3.64 10.91 -6.30
C ALA A 277 -4.83 11.73 -5.79
N TYR A 278 -5.47 12.52 -6.66
CA TYR A 278 -6.64 13.30 -6.28
C TYR A 278 -7.84 12.42 -5.91
N ALA A 279 -8.05 11.31 -6.62
CA ALA A 279 -9.11 10.34 -6.31
C ALA A 279 -8.95 9.74 -4.92
N VAL A 280 -7.73 9.25 -4.61
CA VAL A 280 -7.42 8.66 -3.31
C VAL A 280 -7.47 9.71 -2.20
N GLU A 281 -6.94 10.91 -2.44
CA GLU A 281 -6.97 12.01 -1.48
C GLU A 281 -8.41 12.46 -1.17
N SER A 282 -9.23 12.71 -2.19
CA SER A 282 -10.65 13.07 -2.02
C SER A 282 -11.40 11.99 -1.23
N THR A 283 -11.18 10.73 -1.59
CA THR A 283 -11.77 9.58 -0.90
C THR A 283 -11.35 9.54 0.58
N ALA A 284 -10.06 9.71 0.87
CA ALA A 284 -9.52 9.72 2.22
C ALA A 284 -10.03 10.90 3.06
N MET A 285 -10.18 12.08 2.44
CA MET A 285 -10.46 13.34 3.14
C MET A 285 -11.95 13.66 3.29
N SER A 286 -12.85 12.91 2.63
CA SER A 286 -14.31 13.06 2.73
C SER A 286 -14.92 12.76 4.13
N GLY A 287 -14.10 12.62 5.18
CA GLY A 287 -14.50 12.86 6.56
C GLY A 287 -14.54 11.65 7.49
N ASN A 288 -14.15 10.46 7.03
CA ASN A 288 -14.25 9.23 7.83
C ASN A 288 -13.09 8.26 7.61
N ALA A 289 -11.87 8.77 7.37
CA ALA A 289 -10.68 7.92 7.38
C ALA A 289 -10.51 7.28 8.76
N ILE A 290 -10.08 6.01 8.77
CA ILE A 290 -9.67 5.34 9.99
C ILE A 290 -8.47 6.09 10.58
N GLY A 291 -8.61 6.59 11.81
CA GLY A 291 -7.64 7.46 12.45
C GLY A 291 -6.69 6.71 13.37
N ALA A 292 -5.71 7.43 13.92
CA ALA A 292 -4.77 6.89 14.91
C ALA A 292 -5.47 6.28 16.15
N ALA A 293 -6.63 6.82 16.53
CA ALA A 293 -7.43 6.29 17.65
C ALA A 293 -8.00 4.90 17.33
N ASP A 294 -8.45 4.68 16.09
CA ASP A 294 -9.00 3.39 15.67
C ASP A 294 -7.94 2.29 15.63
N PHE A 295 -6.70 2.63 15.24
CA PHE A 295 -5.58 1.68 15.28
C PHE A 295 -5.19 1.26 16.70
N ALA A 296 -5.51 2.09 17.70
CA ALA A 296 -5.27 1.78 19.11
C ALA A 296 -6.31 0.81 19.70
N LEU A 297 -7.50 0.67 19.08
CA LEU A 297 -8.59 -0.21 19.52
C LEU A 297 -8.13 -1.66 19.72
N GLN A 298 -8.92 -2.44 20.45
CA GLN A 298 -8.71 -3.89 20.48
C GLN A 298 -9.14 -4.51 19.15
N GLU A 299 -8.62 -5.68 18.81
CA GLU A 299 -8.87 -6.35 17.53
C GLU A 299 -10.38 -6.48 17.22
N ARG A 300 -11.17 -6.88 18.22
CA ARG A 300 -12.63 -7.02 18.11
C ARG A 300 -13.37 -5.74 17.70
N GLU A 301 -12.80 -4.57 18.00
CA GLU A 301 -13.35 -3.24 17.68
C GLU A 301 -12.71 -2.69 16.40
N PHE A 302 -11.42 -2.94 16.21
CA PHE A 302 -10.65 -2.52 15.05
C PHE A 302 -11.17 -3.16 13.76
N LEU A 303 -11.44 -4.47 13.76
CA LEU A 303 -11.86 -5.19 12.54
C LEU A 303 -13.17 -4.64 11.96
N PRO A 304 -14.26 -4.43 12.73
CA PRO A 304 -15.45 -3.76 12.23
C PRO A 304 -15.20 -2.33 11.75
N ALA A 305 -14.39 -1.55 12.47
CA ALA A 305 -14.06 -0.17 12.10
C ALA A 305 -13.32 -0.12 10.74
N LYS A 306 -12.34 -1.00 10.56
CA LYS A 306 -11.61 -1.17 9.28
C LYS A 306 -12.55 -1.61 8.16
N ALA A 307 -13.41 -2.61 8.39
CA ALA A 307 -14.37 -3.05 7.39
C ALA A 307 -15.30 -1.92 6.94
N ALA A 308 -15.85 -1.15 7.89
CA ALA A 308 -16.69 0.00 7.59
C ALA A 308 -15.93 1.08 6.81
N PHE A 309 -14.65 1.32 7.14
CA PHE A 309 -13.79 2.21 6.38
C PHE A 309 -13.59 1.74 4.93
N LEU A 310 -13.30 0.45 4.71
CA LEU A 310 -13.10 -0.12 3.38
C LEU A 310 -14.36 -0.06 2.51
N VAL A 311 -15.55 -0.28 3.09
CA VAL A 311 -16.83 -0.12 2.37
C VAL A 311 -17.01 1.32 1.88
N ARG A 312 -16.72 2.31 2.73
CA ARG A 312 -16.79 3.73 2.33
C ARG A 312 -15.74 4.07 1.27
N PHE A 313 -14.52 3.58 1.44
CA PHE A 313 -13.44 3.77 0.47
C PHE A 313 -13.82 3.22 -0.91
N ALA A 314 -14.39 2.01 -0.96
CA ALA A 314 -14.88 1.39 -2.19
C ALA A 314 -15.99 2.23 -2.85
N ALA A 315 -16.99 2.67 -2.07
CA ALA A 315 -18.09 3.48 -2.60
C ALA A 315 -17.63 4.84 -3.17
N ALA A 316 -16.69 5.51 -2.50
CA ALA A 316 -16.10 6.75 -2.99
C ALA A 316 -15.22 6.52 -4.24
N THR A 317 -14.51 5.40 -4.28
CA THR A 317 -13.76 4.97 -5.48
C THR A 317 -14.70 4.76 -6.66
N ASP A 318 -15.83 4.08 -6.45
CA ASP A 318 -16.86 3.88 -7.48
C ASP A 318 -17.44 5.20 -8.00
N SER A 319 -17.74 6.15 -7.11
CA SER A 319 -18.19 7.49 -7.50
C SER A 319 -17.15 8.21 -8.37
N THR A 320 -15.89 8.17 -7.95
CA THR A 320 -14.80 8.84 -8.68
C THR A 320 -14.57 8.21 -10.05
N VAL A 321 -14.65 6.88 -10.15
CA VAL A 321 -14.55 6.16 -11.43
C VAL A 321 -15.74 6.49 -12.34
N ALA A 322 -16.95 6.62 -11.79
CA ALA A 322 -18.13 7.02 -12.56
C ALA A 322 -17.99 8.45 -13.10
N GLU A 323 -17.54 9.40 -12.29
CA GLU A 323 -17.24 10.77 -12.69
C GLU A 323 -16.16 10.82 -13.78
N LEU A 324 -15.07 10.06 -13.59
CA LEU A 324 -14.00 9.94 -14.58
C LEU A 324 -14.54 9.43 -15.92
N ARG A 325 -15.38 8.39 -15.91
CA ARG A 325 -16.03 7.86 -17.13
C ARG A 325 -16.94 8.89 -17.79
N ALA A 326 -17.77 9.59 -17.01
CA ALA A 326 -18.67 10.62 -17.51
C ALA A 326 -17.92 11.82 -18.11
N GLY A 327 -16.73 12.14 -17.59
CA GLY A 327 -15.85 13.18 -18.09
C GLY A 327 -15.02 12.83 -19.31
N GLY A 328 -15.17 11.63 -19.90
CA GLY A 328 -14.36 11.19 -21.05
C GLY A 328 -13.05 10.49 -20.66
N GLY A 329 -12.98 9.90 -19.47
CA GLY A 329 -11.80 9.19 -18.97
C GLY A 329 -10.65 10.12 -18.62
N PHE A 330 -9.42 9.59 -18.58
CA PHE A 330 -8.25 10.42 -18.24
C PHE A 330 -7.91 11.50 -19.29
N ALA A 331 -8.39 11.44 -20.55
CA ALA A 331 -8.23 12.58 -21.47
C ALA A 331 -9.05 13.76 -20.99
N GLY A 332 -10.29 13.52 -20.57
CA GLY A 332 -11.12 14.58 -19.99
C GLY A 332 -10.44 15.24 -18.80
N VAL A 333 -9.86 14.43 -17.91
CA VAL A 333 -9.10 14.94 -16.76
C VAL A 333 -7.83 15.67 -17.19
N ALA A 334 -7.07 15.16 -18.16
CA ALA A 334 -5.88 15.82 -18.67
C ALA A 334 -6.22 17.20 -19.27
N VAL A 335 -7.26 17.28 -20.09
CA VAL A 335 -7.77 18.53 -20.66
C VAL A 335 -8.22 19.49 -19.55
N HIS A 336 -8.95 18.99 -18.55
CA HIS A 336 -9.41 19.81 -17.43
C HIS A 336 -8.26 20.35 -16.57
N LEU A 337 -7.30 19.48 -16.21
CA LEU A 337 -6.12 19.86 -15.43
C LEU A 337 -5.25 20.86 -16.22
N ALA A 338 -5.03 20.62 -17.51
CA ALA A 338 -4.34 21.55 -18.38
C ALA A 338 -5.06 22.91 -18.38
N ALA A 339 -6.37 22.95 -18.58
CA ALA A 339 -7.15 24.20 -18.54
C ALA A 339 -7.02 24.95 -17.20
N LEU A 340 -7.10 24.25 -16.07
CA LEU A 340 -6.91 24.83 -14.74
C LEU A 340 -5.50 25.41 -14.56
N MET A 341 -4.48 24.73 -15.05
CA MET A 341 -3.08 25.18 -14.98
C MET A 341 -2.84 26.41 -15.86
N MET A 342 -3.54 26.51 -16.99
CA MET A 342 -3.47 27.64 -17.92
C MET A 342 -4.16 28.90 -17.39
N ALA A 343 -5.23 28.72 -16.59
CA ALA A 343 -6.04 29.81 -16.07
C ALA A 343 -5.42 30.56 -14.87
N ARG A 344 -4.38 30.02 -14.21
CA ARG A 344 -3.74 30.72 -13.10
C ARG A 344 -2.92 31.91 -13.61
N PRO A 345 -3.20 33.16 -13.17
CA PRO A 345 -2.33 34.28 -13.47
C PRO A 345 -0.96 34.06 -12.80
N THR A 346 0.11 34.30 -13.56
CA THR A 346 1.50 34.22 -13.10
C THR A 346 1.82 35.23 -12.03
#